data_AF-A0A6V7QIC0-F1
#
_entry.id   AF-A0A6V7QIC0-F1
#
_cell.length_a   1.000
_cell.length_b   1.000
_cell.length_c   1.000
_cell.angle_alpha   90.00
_cell.angle_beta   90.00
_cell.angle_gamma   90.00
#
_symmetry.space_group_name_H-M   'P 1'
#
loop_
_entity.id
_entity.type
_entity.pdbx_description
1 polymer ?
#
loop_
_entity_poly.entity_id
_entity_poly.type
_entity_poly.pdbx_seq_one_letter_code
_entity_poly.pdbx_strand_id
1 'polypeptide(L)'
;MAEAVAIIAGFKWLASQSFMIDLLRKGYSYIGMDVDEKLQDLQNIVIPQIEMLIEAAENSLHKDRLHGWLRSLEEAVYEAEDVLDLHDYYLLGKKVKSGAGGIKVRLESLPPIKYLSKKFSTKLKNSLVKLEKTAAKAKEFQPFLSGGSSNVRGSETVNESGRRVTTSLLTHKVFGRDKQRDHIVKLLHETAGLEPESSFVGNYSVVAIVGLGGAGKTTLAQYVCDYEREAEGKHFDVTMWVHVSQIFDVKELTREMVESASGGECPRLDNLDTLQGKLEGFLRSKKFLLVLDDVWSKKEAAELQWEQLLAPLRVGNRGSKILMTTREKGVADSLDARDILDLKELEKMTSCTCSCTMPLAMPKLMITAYTRN
;
A
#
# COMPACT_ATOMS: atom_id res chain seq x y z
N MET A 1 -6.23 23.84 0.05
CA MET A 1 -6.45 22.47 0.58
C MET A 1 -7.28 21.61 -0.36
N ALA A 2 -8.44 22.07 -0.84
CA ALA A 2 -9.27 21.29 -1.79
C ALA A 2 -8.57 21.02 -3.14
N GLU A 3 -7.88 22.00 -3.73
CA GLU A 3 -7.11 21.80 -4.96
C GLU A 3 -5.98 20.77 -4.81
N ALA A 4 -5.25 20.85 -3.69
CA ALA A 4 -4.18 19.90 -3.37
C ALA A 4 -4.67 18.46 -3.28
N VAL A 5 -5.82 18.25 -2.62
CA VAL A 5 -6.47 16.94 -2.48
C VAL A 5 -7.05 16.46 -3.81
N ALA A 6 -7.60 17.37 -4.63
CA ALA A 6 -8.11 17.04 -5.96
C ALA A 6 -6.98 16.64 -6.92
N ILE A 7 -5.85 17.35 -6.90
CA ILE A 7 -4.65 17.01 -7.66
C ILE A 7 -4.11 15.66 -7.20
N ILE A 8 -3.98 15.43 -5.89
CA ILE A 8 -3.52 14.15 -5.33
C ILE A 8 -4.46 12.99 -5.70
N ALA A 9 -5.77 13.19 -5.63
CA ALA A 9 -6.76 12.17 -5.99
C ALA A 9 -6.78 11.90 -7.50
N GLY A 10 -6.72 12.94 -8.34
CA GLY A 10 -6.57 12.82 -9.79
C GLY A 10 -5.30 12.08 -10.16
N PHE A 11 -4.19 12.37 -9.46
CA PHE A 11 -2.95 11.63 -9.62
C PHE A 11 -3.00 10.21 -9.12
N LYS A 12 -3.67 9.91 -8.01
CA LYS A 12 -3.84 8.54 -7.53
C LYS A 12 -4.60 7.68 -8.55
N TRP A 13 -5.53 8.30 -9.27
CA TRP A 13 -6.26 7.67 -10.38
C TRP A 13 -5.36 7.51 -11.62
N LEU A 14 -4.63 8.55 -12.03
CA LEU A 14 -3.67 8.51 -13.15
C LEU A 14 -2.52 7.52 -12.88
N ALA A 15 -1.98 7.51 -11.67
CA ALA A 15 -0.91 6.62 -11.21
C ALA A 15 -1.42 5.21 -10.87
N SER A 16 -2.71 4.91 -11.07
CA SER A 16 -3.16 3.52 -11.04
C SER A 16 -2.24 2.71 -11.95
N GLN A 17 -1.61 1.67 -11.40
CA GLN A 17 -0.50 0.98 -12.07
C GLN A 17 -0.87 0.60 -13.51
N SER A 18 -2.13 0.24 -13.75
CA SER A 18 -2.70 -0.11 -15.05
C SER A 18 -2.60 1.02 -16.10
N PHE A 19 -2.99 2.25 -15.75
CA PHE A 19 -3.16 3.34 -16.73
C PHE A 19 -1.81 3.85 -17.26
N MET A 20 -0.86 4.18 -16.37
CA MET A 20 0.47 4.64 -16.77
C MET A 20 1.25 3.57 -17.55
N ILE A 21 1.11 2.30 -17.16
CA ILE A 21 1.70 1.17 -17.87
C ILE A 21 1.12 1.07 -19.28
N ASP A 22 -0.20 1.14 -19.44
CA ASP A 22 -0.85 1.03 -20.74
C ASP A 22 -0.57 2.24 -21.65
N LEU A 23 -0.55 3.44 -21.09
CA LEU A 23 -0.18 4.67 -21.78
C LEU A 23 1.23 4.59 -22.36
N LEU A 24 2.19 4.18 -21.54
CA LEU A 24 3.60 4.09 -21.93
C LEU A 24 3.87 2.89 -22.85
N ARG A 25 3.24 1.74 -22.59
CA ARG A 25 3.30 0.57 -23.48
C ARG A 25 2.81 0.92 -24.89
N LYS A 26 1.65 1.58 -24.99
CA LYS A 26 1.13 2.08 -26.28
C LYS A 26 2.08 3.10 -26.89
N GLY A 27 2.54 4.08 -26.10
CA GLY A 27 3.46 5.13 -26.53
C GLY A 27 4.75 4.59 -27.13
N TYR A 28 5.46 3.71 -26.41
CA TYR A 28 6.73 3.12 -26.84
C TYR A 28 6.57 2.17 -28.03
N SER A 29 5.47 1.41 -28.07
CA SER A 29 5.13 0.56 -29.22
C SER A 29 5.01 1.37 -30.51
N TYR A 30 4.39 2.56 -30.46
CA TYR A 30 4.21 3.43 -31.64
C TYR A 30 5.50 4.08 -32.16
N ILE A 31 6.53 4.22 -31.32
CA ILE A 31 7.82 4.82 -31.71
C ILE A 31 8.93 3.79 -31.94
N GLY A 32 8.64 2.49 -31.82
CA GLY A 32 9.58 1.41 -32.11
C GLY A 32 10.76 1.35 -31.14
N MET A 33 10.55 1.78 -29.90
CA MET A 33 11.57 1.68 -28.84
C MET A 33 11.41 0.37 -28.06
N ASP A 34 12.50 -0.08 -27.44
CA ASP A 34 12.45 -1.24 -26.56
C ASP A 34 11.51 -0.95 -25.38
N VAL A 35 10.43 -1.74 -25.32
CA VAL A 35 9.34 -1.56 -24.37
C VAL A 35 9.73 -2.18 -23.04
N ASP A 36 10.53 -3.24 -23.02
CA ASP A 36 10.69 -4.08 -21.83
C ASP A 36 11.62 -3.44 -20.79
N GLU A 37 12.77 -2.91 -21.21
CA GLU A 37 13.72 -2.22 -20.31
C GLU A 37 13.11 -0.96 -19.70
N LYS A 38 12.45 -0.13 -20.53
CA LYS A 38 11.81 1.11 -20.06
C LYS A 38 10.59 0.87 -19.19
N LEU A 39 9.86 -0.22 -19.44
CA LEU A 39 8.70 -0.58 -18.63
C LEU A 39 9.13 -1.11 -17.27
N GLN A 40 10.24 -1.86 -17.18
CA GLN A 40 10.83 -2.30 -15.92
C GLN A 40 11.29 -1.12 -15.06
N ASP A 41 12.03 -0.17 -15.62
CA ASP A 41 12.47 1.04 -14.90
C ASP A 41 11.28 1.85 -14.38
N LEU A 42 10.25 1.98 -15.21
CA LEU A 42 9.03 2.68 -14.82
C LEU A 42 8.30 1.98 -13.67
N GLN A 43 8.06 0.68 -13.80
CA GLN A 43 7.33 -0.13 -12.83
C GLN A 43 8.06 -0.23 -11.49
N ASN A 44 9.38 -0.42 -11.53
CA ASN A 44 10.16 -0.74 -10.34
C ASN A 44 10.76 0.50 -9.66
N ILE A 45 10.94 1.61 -10.39
CA ILE A 45 11.67 2.78 -9.89
C ILE A 45 10.78 4.02 -9.87
N VAL A 46 10.12 4.35 -10.98
CA VAL A 46 9.45 5.65 -11.13
C VAL A 46 8.08 5.68 -10.45
N ILE A 47 7.23 4.66 -10.66
CA ILE A 47 5.89 4.59 -10.05
C ILE A 47 5.97 4.56 -8.51
N PRO A 48 6.79 3.71 -7.87
CA PRO A 48 6.90 3.68 -6.42
C PRO A 48 7.40 5.01 -5.83
N GLN A 49 8.31 5.71 -6.53
CA GLN A 49 8.79 7.01 -6.10
C GLN A 49 7.70 8.09 -6.16
N ILE A 50 6.89 8.10 -7.22
CA ILE A 50 5.76 9.02 -7.36
C ILE A 50 4.71 8.74 -6.29
N GLU A 51 4.35 7.48 -6.04
CA GLU A 51 3.41 7.08 -4.99
C GLU A 51 3.88 7.55 -3.60
N MET A 52 5.16 7.33 -3.26
CA MET A 52 5.75 7.80 -2.01
C MET A 52 5.74 9.32 -1.88
N LEU A 53 6.01 10.06 -2.96
CA LEU A 53 5.99 11.52 -2.97
C LEU A 53 4.57 12.08 -2.84
N ILE A 54 3.58 11.41 -3.42
CA ILE A 54 2.16 11.74 -3.24
C ILE A 54 1.74 11.55 -1.78
N GLU A 55 2.15 10.45 -1.14
CA GLU A 55 1.90 10.21 0.29
C GLU A 55 2.61 11.29 1.17
N ALA A 56 3.83 11.68 0.82
CA ALA A 56 4.58 12.72 1.54
C ALA A 56 4.00 14.15 1.34
N ALA A 57 3.28 14.39 0.24
CA ALA A 57 2.73 15.70 -0.09
C ALA A 57 1.68 16.21 0.89
N GLU A 58 0.99 15.30 1.57
CA GLU A 58 -0.05 15.66 2.53
C GLU A 58 0.52 16.29 3.81
N ASN A 59 1.76 15.95 4.17
CA ASN A 59 2.42 16.35 5.44
C ASN A 59 3.72 17.16 5.27
N SER A 60 4.17 17.48 4.06
CA SER A 60 5.45 18.17 3.84
C SER A 60 5.40 19.69 4.09
N LEU A 61 6.50 20.24 4.64
CA LEU A 61 6.76 21.69 4.73
C LEU A 61 7.02 22.36 3.35
N HIS A 62 7.18 21.55 2.28
CA HIS A 62 7.48 21.99 0.91
C HIS A 62 6.31 21.78 -0.05
N LYS A 63 5.09 21.77 0.50
CA LYS A 63 3.82 21.51 -0.17
C LYS A 63 3.66 22.22 -1.51
N ASP A 64 4.02 23.50 -1.60
CA ASP A 64 3.83 24.30 -2.83
C ASP A 64 4.75 23.86 -3.98
N ARG A 65 6.02 23.51 -3.68
CA ARG A 65 6.97 23.01 -4.69
C ARG A 65 6.56 21.63 -5.18
N LEU A 66 6.11 20.78 -4.26
CA LEU A 66 5.67 19.42 -4.57
C LEU A 66 4.35 19.41 -5.36
N HIS A 67 3.41 20.29 -5.02
CA HIS A 67 2.20 20.49 -5.83
C HIS A 67 2.49 21.04 -7.22
N GLY A 68 3.42 22.00 -7.35
CA GLY A 68 3.83 22.49 -8.66
C GLY A 68 4.44 21.40 -9.54
N TRP A 69 5.24 20.51 -8.94
CA TRP A 69 5.79 19.36 -9.63
C TRP A 69 4.72 18.33 -10.00
N LEU A 70 3.83 17.97 -9.08
CA LEU A 70 2.69 17.08 -9.36
C LEU A 70 1.88 17.64 -10.54
N ARG A 71 1.44 18.91 -10.50
CA ARG A 71 0.72 19.52 -11.61
C ARG A 71 1.48 19.42 -12.95
N SER A 72 2.78 19.66 -12.93
CA SER A 72 3.62 19.53 -14.14
C SER A 72 3.67 18.10 -14.68
N LEU A 73 3.67 17.11 -13.78
CA LEU A 73 3.61 15.70 -14.13
C LEU A 73 2.23 15.35 -14.73
N GLU A 74 1.16 16.00 -14.30
CA GLU A 74 -0.22 15.73 -14.71
C GLU A 74 -0.40 16.17 -16.15
N GLU A 75 0.04 17.40 -16.40
CA GLU A 75 0.06 18.01 -17.71
C GLU A 75 0.89 17.18 -18.70
N ALA A 76 1.98 16.56 -18.26
CA ALA A 76 2.79 15.70 -19.12
C ALA A 76 2.11 14.36 -19.45
N VAL A 77 1.34 13.80 -18.50
CA VAL A 77 0.54 12.58 -18.72
C VAL A 77 -0.61 12.86 -19.69
N TYR A 78 -1.40 13.91 -19.44
CA TYR A 78 -2.49 14.30 -20.33
C TYR A 78 -2.00 14.67 -21.74
N GLU A 79 -0.86 15.35 -21.86
CA GLU A 79 -0.29 15.67 -23.18
C GLU A 79 0.14 14.40 -23.96
N ALA A 80 0.55 13.33 -23.27
CA ALA A 80 0.85 12.05 -23.91
C ALA A 80 -0.44 11.29 -24.30
N GLU A 81 -1.45 11.30 -23.42
CA GLU A 81 -2.75 10.70 -23.66
C GLU A 81 -3.48 11.37 -24.84
N ASP A 82 -3.58 12.70 -24.85
CA ASP A 82 -4.21 13.48 -25.93
C ASP A 82 -3.62 13.13 -27.30
N VAL A 83 -2.30 12.89 -27.35
CA VAL A 83 -1.61 12.54 -28.59
C VAL A 83 -1.99 11.12 -29.03
N LEU A 84 -2.06 10.17 -28.08
CA LEU A 84 -2.46 8.78 -28.34
C LEU A 84 -3.93 8.68 -28.75
N ASP A 85 -4.83 9.35 -28.03
CA ASP A 85 -6.26 9.39 -28.33
C ASP A 85 -6.54 9.98 -29.70
N LEU A 86 -5.84 11.06 -30.04
CA LEU A 86 -5.93 11.64 -31.37
C LEU A 86 -5.57 10.61 -32.45
N HIS A 87 -4.51 9.83 -32.24
CA HIS A 87 -4.08 8.80 -33.18
C HIS A 87 -5.07 7.63 -33.27
N ASP A 88 -5.56 7.13 -32.14
CA ASP A 88 -6.57 6.06 -32.10
C ASP A 88 -7.86 6.52 -32.79
N TYR A 89 -8.27 7.78 -32.63
CA TYR A 89 -9.38 8.40 -33.37
C TYR A 89 -9.15 8.36 -34.90
N TYR A 90 -7.94 8.69 -35.37
CA TYR A 90 -7.59 8.60 -36.80
C TYR A 90 -7.60 7.15 -37.32
N LEU A 91 -7.13 6.17 -36.53
CA LEU A 91 -7.16 4.75 -36.89
C LEU A 91 -8.59 4.20 -36.97
N LEU A 92 -9.45 4.57 -36.03
CA LEU A 92 -10.87 4.20 -36.04
C LEU A 92 -11.58 4.79 -37.25
N GLY A 93 -11.31 6.05 -37.60
CA GLY A 93 -11.83 6.68 -38.81
C GLY A 93 -11.41 5.97 -40.11
N LYS A 94 -10.26 5.29 -40.12
CA LYS A 94 -9.81 4.44 -41.24
C LYS A 94 -10.61 3.13 -41.31
N LYS A 95 -10.81 2.44 -40.17
CA LYS A 95 -11.58 1.18 -40.11
C LYS A 95 -13.02 1.36 -40.57
N VAL A 96 -13.65 2.48 -40.22
CA VAL A 96 -15.02 2.83 -40.65
C VAL A 96 -15.09 3.07 -42.16
N LYS A 97 -14.04 3.63 -42.79
CA LYS A 97 -13.99 3.80 -44.26
C LYS A 97 -13.75 2.50 -45.03
N SER A 98 -13.15 1.48 -44.40
CA SER A 98 -12.88 0.17 -45.01
C SER A 98 -13.96 -0.89 -44.73
N GLY A 99 -14.94 -0.60 -43.87
CA GLY A 99 -16.07 -1.48 -43.57
C GLY A 99 -17.16 -1.39 -44.65
N ALA A 100 -17.68 -2.54 -45.08
CA ALA A 100 -18.76 -2.66 -46.06
C ALA A 100 -20.08 -2.11 -45.49
N GLY A 101 -20.28 -0.79 -45.56
CA GLY A 101 -21.46 -0.10 -45.04
C GLY A 101 -21.18 1.40 -44.90
N GLY A 102 -20.91 2.06 -46.02
CA GLY A 102 -20.36 3.42 -46.06
C GLY A 102 -21.24 4.47 -45.38
N ILE A 103 -20.84 4.90 -44.19
CA ILE A 103 -21.11 6.26 -43.72
C ILE A 103 -19.97 7.14 -44.24
N LYS A 104 -20.26 7.94 -45.27
CA LYS A 104 -19.34 8.95 -45.82
C LYS A 104 -19.21 10.10 -44.81
N VAL A 105 -18.37 9.94 -43.79
CA VAL A 105 -17.95 11.08 -42.97
C VAL A 105 -17.02 11.94 -43.82
N ARG A 106 -17.52 13.11 -44.23
CA ARG A 106 -16.85 14.08 -45.09
C ARG A 106 -15.74 14.77 -44.31
N LEU A 107 -14.57 14.15 -44.30
CA LEU A 107 -13.39 14.60 -43.58
C LEU A 107 -12.53 15.47 -44.51
N GLU A 108 -13.10 16.55 -45.02
CA GLU A 108 -12.56 17.33 -46.16
C GLU A 108 -11.36 18.23 -45.84
N SER A 109 -10.75 18.11 -44.66
CA SER A 109 -9.62 18.97 -44.28
C SER A 109 -8.43 18.25 -43.63
N LEU A 110 -8.38 16.91 -43.62
CA LEU A 110 -7.31 16.22 -42.90
C LEU A 110 -6.05 15.98 -43.75
N PRO A 111 -4.84 16.29 -43.22
CA PRO A 111 -3.58 16.09 -43.92
C PRO A 111 -3.32 14.62 -44.32
N PRO A 112 -2.40 14.36 -45.27
CA PRO A 112 -2.02 13.01 -45.67
C PRO A 112 -1.58 12.15 -44.47
N ILE A 113 -2.01 10.89 -44.41
CA ILE A 113 -1.77 9.99 -43.27
C ILE A 113 -0.27 9.80 -42.96
N LYS A 114 0.61 9.79 -43.97
CA LYS A 114 2.08 9.73 -43.76
C LYS A 114 2.65 11.00 -43.12
N TYR A 115 2.05 12.16 -43.41
CA TYR A 115 2.40 13.42 -42.78
C TYR A 115 1.89 13.45 -41.33
N LEU A 116 0.67 12.95 -41.10
CA LEU A 116 0.10 12.76 -39.76
C LEU A 116 0.91 11.78 -38.93
N SER A 117 1.38 10.66 -39.49
CA SER A 117 2.17 9.66 -38.75
C SER A 117 3.52 10.22 -38.34
N LYS A 118 4.22 10.94 -39.22
CA LYS A 118 5.51 11.58 -38.87
C LYS A 118 5.31 12.66 -37.80
N LYS A 119 4.30 13.53 -37.96
CA LYS A 119 3.96 14.59 -37.00
C LYS A 119 3.50 14.01 -35.66
N PHE A 120 2.71 12.94 -35.68
CA PHE A 120 2.30 12.17 -34.51
C PHE A 120 3.50 11.56 -33.80
N SER A 121 4.36 10.80 -34.49
CA SER A 121 5.54 10.18 -33.88
C SER A 121 6.48 11.23 -33.26
N THR A 122 6.67 12.39 -33.91
CA THR A 122 7.45 13.50 -33.33
C THR A 122 6.75 14.08 -32.10
N LYS A 123 5.43 14.31 -32.14
CA LYS A 123 4.68 14.88 -31.02
C LYS A 123 4.63 13.92 -29.84
N LEU A 124 4.36 12.63 -30.08
CA LEU A 124 4.35 11.57 -29.08
C LEU A 124 5.72 11.40 -28.44
N LYS A 125 6.78 11.39 -29.24
CA LYS A 125 8.16 11.35 -28.72
C LYS A 125 8.46 12.54 -27.81
N ASN A 126 8.04 13.75 -28.20
CA ASN A 126 8.22 14.94 -27.36
C ASN A 126 7.43 14.86 -26.05
N SER A 127 6.18 14.41 -26.08
CA SER A 127 5.34 14.21 -24.88
C SER A 127 5.96 13.17 -23.94
N LEU A 128 6.43 12.04 -24.47
CA LEU A 128 7.08 10.99 -23.69
C LEU A 128 8.39 11.48 -23.05
N VAL A 129 9.23 12.20 -23.80
CA VAL A 129 10.47 12.80 -23.26
C VAL A 129 10.15 13.83 -22.16
N LYS A 130 9.08 14.63 -22.33
CA LYS A 130 8.63 15.58 -21.32
C LYS A 130 8.17 14.86 -20.05
N LEU A 131 7.42 13.77 -20.18
CA LEU A 131 6.98 12.92 -19.09
C LEU A 131 8.17 12.30 -18.35
N GLU A 132 9.12 11.68 -19.07
CA GLU A 132 10.35 11.13 -18.50
C GLU A 132 11.16 12.19 -17.75
N LYS A 133 11.36 13.37 -18.35
CA LYS A 133 12.09 14.47 -17.72
C LYS A 133 11.41 14.97 -16.46
N THR A 134 10.08 15.01 -16.45
CA THR A 134 9.30 15.48 -15.30
C THR A 134 9.29 14.44 -14.19
N ALA A 135 9.17 13.16 -14.54
CA ALA A 135 9.30 12.04 -13.61
C ALA A 135 10.70 11.96 -13.01
N ALA A 136 11.76 12.18 -13.79
CA ALA A 136 13.15 12.16 -13.29
C ALA A 136 13.42 13.21 -12.21
N LYS A 137 12.70 14.34 -12.23
CA LYS A 137 12.77 15.37 -11.18
C LYS A 137 12.27 14.88 -9.83
N ALA A 138 11.57 13.74 -9.74
CA ALA A 138 11.22 13.09 -8.48
C ALA A 138 12.45 12.93 -7.57
N LYS A 139 13.63 12.68 -8.15
CA LYS A 139 14.91 12.58 -7.41
C LYS A 139 15.28 13.84 -6.64
N GLU A 140 14.91 15.02 -7.14
CA GLU A 140 15.15 16.31 -6.47
C GLU A 140 14.30 16.47 -5.21
N PHE A 141 13.21 15.69 -5.09
CA PHE A 141 12.33 15.69 -3.93
C PHE A 141 12.62 14.56 -2.93
N GLN A 142 13.56 13.66 -3.24
CA GLN A 142 14.03 12.61 -2.33
C GLN A 142 14.54 13.15 -0.99
N PRO A 143 15.30 14.27 -0.91
CA PRO A 143 15.72 14.83 0.37
C PRO A 143 14.56 15.28 1.27
N PHE A 144 13.38 15.57 0.71
CA PHE A 144 12.18 15.89 1.49
C PHE A 144 11.50 14.65 2.08
N LEU A 145 11.81 13.46 1.56
CA LEU A 145 11.43 12.19 2.17
C LEU A 145 12.29 11.86 3.40
N SER A 146 13.53 12.38 3.45
CA SER A 146 14.47 12.21 4.57
C SER A 146 14.55 13.40 5.53
N GLY A 147 13.84 14.50 5.25
CA GLY A 147 14.03 15.81 5.90
C GLY A 147 12.90 16.28 6.83
N GLY A 148 11.96 15.42 7.20
CA GLY A 148 10.85 15.75 8.11
C GLY A 148 11.22 15.71 9.60
N SER A 149 12.41 16.15 9.98
CA SER A 149 12.72 16.38 11.40
C SER A 149 12.18 17.75 11.82
N SER A 150 10.91 17.76 12.20
CA SER A 150 10.37 18.79 13.09
C SER A 150 9.53 18.10 14.15
N ASN A 151 10.21 17.66 15.21
CA ASN A 151 9.74 17.47 16.59
C ASN A 151 8.22 17.39 16.81
N VAL A 152 7.58 16.25 16.49
CA VAL A 152 6.47 15.69 17.31
C VAL A 152 6.46 14.17 17.16
N ARG A 153 6.46 13.50 18.32
CA ARG A 153 6.54 12.06 18.58
C ARG A 153 5.49 11.20 17.86
N GLY A 154 5.98 10.24 17.07
CA GLY A 154 5.36 8.94 16.78
C GLY A 154 6.53 7.99 16.47
N SER A 155 6.63 6.85 17.14
CA SER A 155 7.84 6.01 17.07
C SER A 155 7.95 5.29 15.72
N GLU A 156 8.50 5.97 14.72
CA GLU A 156 8.91 5.38 13.44
C GLU A 156 10.45 5.29 13.42
N THR A 157 10.98 4.11 13.67
CA THR A 157 12.42 3.86 13.60
C THR A 157 12.76 3.36 12.19
N VAL A 158 13.54 4.13 11.45
CA VAL A 158 14.14 3.66 10.18
C VAL A 158 15.39 2.86 10.55
N ASN A 159 15.50 1.62 10.07
CA ASN A 159 16.71 0.81 10.28
C ASN A 159 17.88 1.30 9.38
N GLU A 160 19.08 0.79 9.61
CA GLU A 160 20.30 1.17 8.85
C GLU A 160 20.20 0.96 7.33
N SER A 161 19.17 0.22 6.86
CA SER A 161 18.88 -0.03 5.44
C SER A 161 17.87 0.96 4.82
N GLY A 162 17.38 1.96 5.55
CA GLY A 162 16.40 2.92 5.02
C GLY A 162 14.97 2.37 4.91
N ARG A 163 14.67 1.23 5.55
CA ARG A 163 13.35 0.58 5.52
C ARG A 163 12.41 1.26 6.53
N ARG A 164 11.17 1.56 6.11
CA ARG A 164 10.09 1.93 7.03
C ARG A 164 9.82 0.72 7.93
N VAL A 165 9.86 0.90 9.25
CA VAL A 165 9.56 -0.17 10.21
C VAL A 165 8.42 0.30 11.08
N THR A 166 7.37 -0.50 11.16
CA THR A 166 6.28 -0.27 12.12
C THR A 166 6.55 -1.08 13.38
N THR A 167 6.11 -0.55 14.52
CA THR A 167 6.20 -1.25 15.79
C THR A 167 4.81 -1.54 16.33
N SER A 168 4.71 -2.50 17.24
CA SER A 168 3.45 -2.80 17.93
C SER A 168 3.01 -1.70 18.91
N LEU A 169 3.83 -0.67 19.15
CA LEU A 169 3.58 0.33 20.18
C LEU A 169 2.55 1.36 19.71
N LEU A 170 1.44 1.46 20.43
CA LEU A 170 0.48 2.54 20.23
C LEU A 170 0.96 3.80 20.97
N THR A 171 1.30 4.85 20.23
CA THR A 171 1.83 6.10 20.82
C THR A 171 0.79 7.20 20.99
N HIS A 172 -0.45 6.97 20.56
CA HIS A 172 -1.49 7.99 20.49
C HIS A 172 -2.87 7.39 20.73
N LYS A 173 -3.83 8.24 21.12
CA LYS A 173 -5.22 7.81 21.35
C LYS A 173 -5.95 7.60 20.03
N VAL A 174 -6.63 6.46 19.92
CA VAL A 174 -7.49 6.12 18.77
C VAL A 174 -8.94 6.49 19.10
N PHE A 175 -9.64 7.11 18.14
CA PHE A 175 -11.05 7.51 18.29
C PHE A 175 -11.90 6.89 17.19
N GLY A 176 -13.14 6.50 17.53
CA GLY A 176 -14.14 6.05 16.55
C GLY A 176 -13.86 4.65 15.95
N ARG A 177 -12.93 3.90 16.55
CA ARG A 177 -12.56 2.54 16.12
C ARG A 177 -12.78 1.46 17.20
N ASP A 178 -13.40 1.82 18.32
CA ASP A 178 -13.65 0.89 19.44
C ASP A 178 -14.44 -0.35 18.99
N LYS A 179 -15.50 -0.16 18.19
CA LYS A 179 -16.31 -1.27 17.68
C LYS A 179 -15.50 -2.25 16.83
N GLN A 180 -14.63 -1.72 15.97
CA GLN A 180 -13.76 -2.55 15.12
C GLN A 180 -12.70 -3.26 15.95
N ARG A 181 -12.09 -2.58 16.93
CA ARG A 181 -11.15 -3.19 17.90
C ARG A 181 -11.82 -4.35 18.61
N ASP A 182 -12.97 -4.12 19.23
CA ASP A 182 -13.68 -5.13 20.02
C ASP A 182 -14.11 -6.32 19.17
N HIS A 183 -14.51 -6.05 17.92
CA HIS A 183 -14.82 -7.11 16.97
C HIS A 183 -13.59 -7.96 16.63
N ILE A 184 -12.44 -7.36 16.35
CA ILE A 184 -11.20 -8.10 16.09
C ILE A 184 -10.79 -8.90 17.31
N VAL A 185 -10.79 -8.30 18.51
CA VAL A 185 -10.47 -8.99 19.77
C VAL A 185 -11.35 -10.22 19.96
N LYS A 186 -12.66 -10.09 19.71
CA LYS A 186 -13.59 -11.23 19.76
C LYS A 186 -13.16 -12.35 18.80
N LEU A 187 -12.87 -12.04 17.54
CA LEU A 187 -12.40 -13.02 16.54
C LEU A 187 -11.07 -13.67 16.95
N LEU A 188 -10.18 -12.91 17.58
CA LEU A 188 -8.91 -13.42 18.11
C LEU A 188 -9.13 -14.39 19.28
N HIS A 189 -10.18 -14.19 20.08
CA HIS A 189 -10.47 -15.05 21.24
C HIS A 189 -11.37 -16.24 20.91
N GLU A 190 -12.04 -16.21 19.75
CA GLU A 190 -12.82 -17.33 19.25
C GLU A 190 -11.92 -18.55 19.00
N THR A 191 -12.13 -19.60 19.80
CA THR A 191 -11.49 -20.89 19.60
C THR A 191 -12.25 -21.59 18.48
N ALA A 192 -11.58 -21.88 17.35
CA ALA A 192 -12.20 -22.60 16.24
C ALA A 192 -12.90 -23.85 16.80
N GLY A 193 -14.24 -23.87 16.71
CA GLY A 193 -15.08 -24.95 17.20
C GLY A 193 -14.70 -26.27 16.56
N LEU A 194 -15.14 -27.36 17.19
CA LEU A 194 -15.03 -28.73 16.72
C LEU A 194 -15.78 -28.89 15.39
N GLU A 195 -15.15 -28.56 14.26
CA GLU A 195 -15.64 -28.91 12.92
C GLU A 195 -14.61 -29.80 12.21
N PRO A 196 -15.06 -30.79 11.44
CA PRO A 196 -14.25 -31.91 10.99
C PRO A 196 -13.34 -31.54 9.82
N GLU A 197 -12.06 -31.86 9.98
CA GLU A 197 -11.14 -32.38 8.95
C GLU A 197 -11.39 -31.87 7.51
N SER A 198 -10.98 -30.63 7.25
CA SER A 198 -10.59 -30.21 5.90
C SER A 198 -9.10 -29.91 5.90
N SER A 199 -8.38 -30.64 5.05
CA SER A 199 -6.93 -30.65 4.86
C SER A 199 -6.27 -29.25 4.95
N PHE A 200 -5.26 -29.11 5.83
CA PHE A 200 -4.56 -27.91 6.31
C PHE A 200 -5.04 -27.30 7.66
N VAL A 201 -5.49 -28.11 8.61
CA VAL A 201 -5.81 -27.65 9.98
C VAL A 201 -4.54 -27.26 10.75
N GLY A 202 -4.09 -26.02 10.57
CA GLY A 202 -3.07 -25.41 11.42
C GLY A 202 -3.60 -25.15 12.83
N ASN A 203 -2.71 -25.15 13.82
CA ASN A 203 -3.02 -24.74 15.20
C ASN A 203 -3.40 -23.24 15.32
N TYR A 204 -3.35 -22.50 14.22
CA TYR A 204 -3.68 -21.08 14.12
C TYR A 204 -4.74 -20.78 13.06
N SER A 205 -5.41 -19.63 13.17
CA SER A 205 -6.27 -19.07 12.13
C SER A 205 -5.87 -17.63 11.78
N VAL A 206 -6.22 -17.17 10.59
CA VAL A 206 -5.85 -15.84 10.09
C VAL A 206 -7.05 -14.88 10.11
N VAL A 207 -6.84 -13.68 10.67
CA VAL A 207 -7.76 -12.54 10.66
C VAL A 207 -7.11 -11.41 9.87
N ALA A 208 -7.79 -10.85 8.87
CA ALA A 208 -7.24 -9.83 7.99
C ALA A 208 -7.96 -8.48 8.13
N ILE A 209 -7.19 -7.41 8.27
CA ILE A 209 -7.67 -6.03 8.15
C ILE A 209 -7.30 -5.54 6.74
N VAL A 210 -8.30 -5.39 5.88
CA VAL A 210 -8.14 -4.96 4.48
C VAL A 210 -8.66 -3.54 4.34
N GLY A 211 -8.07 -2.73 3.47
CA GLY A 211 -8.59 -1.39 3.21
C GLY A 211 -7.59 -0.47 2.52
N LEU A 212 -8.07 0.68 2.06
CA LEU A 212 -7.26 1.64 1.31
C LEU A 212 -6.09 2.22 2.13
N GLY A 213 -5.12 2.81 1.44
CA GLY A 213 -4.03 3.57 2.08
C GLY A 213 -4.60 4.74 2.89
N GLY A 214 -4.08 4.97 4.10
CA GLY A 214 -4.57 6.01 5.01
C GLY A 214 -5.81 5.65 5.84
N ALA A 215 -6.42 4.46 5.65
CA ALA A 215 -7.60 4.05 6.42
C ALA A 215 -7.32 3.75 7.93
N GLY A 216 -6.05 3.68 8.33
CA GLY A 216 -5.64 3.43 9.72
C GLY A 216 -5.57 1.94 10.10
N LYS A 217 -5.26 1.04 9.16
CA LYS A 217 -5.17 -0.42 9.39
C LYS A 217 -4.09 -0.77 10.42
N THR A 218 -2.87 -0.29 10.22
CA THR A 218 -1.75 -0.47 11.16
C THR A 218 -2.09 0.10 12.53
N THR A 219 -2.71 1.29 12.58
CA THR A 219 -3.18 1.89 13.84
C THR A 219 -4.23 1.03 14.55
N LEU A 220 -5.17 0.43 13.80
CA LEU A 220 -6.15 -0.48 14.37
C LEU A 220 -5.50 -1.77 14.88
N ALA A 221 -4.52 -2.33 14.17
CA ALA A 221 -3.77 -3.49 14.63
C ALA A 221 -2.95 -3.18 15.88
N GLN A 222 -2.27 -2.02 15.94
CA GLN A 222 -1.60 -1.53 17.15
C GLN A 222 -2.60 -1.38 18.31
N TYR A 223 -3.80 -0.88 18.04
CA TYR A 223 -4.82 -0.70 19.06
C TYR A 223 -5.33 -2.02 19.64
N VAL A 224 -5.45 -3.04 18.79
CA VAL A 224 -5.76 -4.41 19.23
C VAL A 224 -4.61 -4.98 20.06
N CYS A 225 -3.36 -4.82 19.61
CA CYS A 225 -2.18 -5.29 20.34
C CYS A 225 -2.02 -4.65 21.72
N ASP A 226 -2.32 -3.35 21.82
CA ASP A 226 -2.31 -2.61 23.08
C ASP A 226 -3.36 -3.16 24.05
N TYR A 227 -4.58 -3.40 23.55
CA TYR A 227 -5.66 -4.04 24.31
C TYR A 227 -5.27 -5.45 24.81
N GLU A 228 -4.72 -6.30 23.94
CA GLU A 228 -4.28 -7.66 24.30
C GLU A 228 -3.15 -7.66 25.34
N ARG A 229 -2.32 -6.60 25.36
CA ARG A 229 -1.22 -6.45 26.32
C ARG A 229 -1.70 -6.03 27.70
N GLU A 230 -2.71 -5.16 27.76
CA GLU A 230 -3.30 -4.65 29.00
C GLU A 230 -4.38 -5.56 29.60
N ALA A 231 -4.94 -6.48 28.82
CA ALA A 231 -6.01 -7.37 29.26
C ALA A 231 -5.61 -8.25 30.46
N GLU A 232 -6.49 -8.30 31.47
CA GLU A 232 -6.35 -9.20 32.63
C GLU A 232 -6.51 -10.66 32.17
N GLY A 233 -5.51 -11.50 32.47
CA GLY A 233 -5.51 -12.90 32.01
C GLY A 233 -5.18 -13.01 30.52
N LYS A 234 -3.92 -12.69 30.17
CA LYS A 234 -3.37 -12.74 28.81
C LYS A 234 -3.90 -13.94 28.02
N HIS A 235 -4.57 -13.66 26.91
CA HIS A 235 -5.11 -14.70 26.03
C HIS A 235 -4.01 -15.44 25.27
N PHE A 236 -2.95 -14.71 24.89
CA PHE A 236 -1.79 -15.22 24.17
C PHE A 236 -0.55 -15.19 25.07
N ASP A 237 0.23 -16.28 25.03
CA ASP A 237 1.49 -16.42 25.75
C ASP A 237 2.61 -15.61 25.08
N VAL A 238 2.55 -15.49 23.74
CA VAL A 238 3.55 -14.81 22.91
C VAL A 238 2.83 -13.92 21.91
N THR A 239 3.25 -12.66 21.83
CA THR A 239 2.80 -11.73 20.78
C THR A 239 4.00 -11.29 19.97
N MET A 240 3.95 -11.53 18.67
CA MET A 240 4.99 -11.15 17.72
C MET A 240 4.47 -10.05 16.79
N TRP A 241 5.31 -9.08 16.44
CA TRP A 241 5.00 -8.06 15.44
C TRP A 241 6.11 -8.02 14.39
N VAL A 242 5.71 -8.17 13.12
CA VAL A 242 6.61 -8.20 11.97
C VAL A 242 6.06 -7.27 10.91
N HIS A 243 6.89 -6.36 10.41
CA HIS A 243 6.53 -5.48 9.30
C HIS A 243 6.99 -6.09 7.98
N VAL A 244 6.05 -6.48 7.13
CA VAL A 244 6.34 -7.16 5.86
C VAL A 244 6.66 -6.10 4.80
N SER A 245 7.93 -5.98 4.41
CA SER A 245 8.28 -5.07 3.32
C SER A 245 7.91 -5.62 1.95
N GLN A 246 8.00 -4.76 0.94
CA GLN A 246 7.89 -5.15 -0.46
C GLN A 246 8.91 -6.22 -0.89
N ILE A 247 10.05 -6.35 -0.20
CA ILE A 247 10.98 -7.45 -0.39
C ILE A 247 10.59 -8.56 0.61
N PHE A 248 10.04 -9.65 0.08
CA PHE A 248 9.64 -10.81 0.87
C PHE A 248 10.86 -11.73 1.08
N ASP A 249 11.59 -11.49 2.17
CA ASP A 249 12.73 -12.33 2.57
C ASP A 249 12.32 -13.19 3.78
N VAL A 250 12.13 -14.49 3.53
CA VAL A 250 11.72 -15.46 4.56
C VAL A 250 12.72 -15.51 5.71
N LYS A 251 14.02 -15.37 5.45
CA LYS A 251 15.07 -15.43 6.47
C LYS A 251 15.01 -14.21 7.38
N GLU A 252 14.90 -13.01 6.80
CA GLU A 252 14.77 -11.77 7.58
C GLU A 252 13.47 -11.76 8.40
N LEU A 253 12.34 -12.14 7.79
CA LEU A 253 11.05 -12.22 8.50
C LEU A 253 11.09 -13.25 9.63
N THR A 254 11.71 -14.42 9.42
CA THR A 254 11.87 -15.43 10.48
C THR A 254 12.74 -14.88 11.61
N ARG A 255 13.78 -14.11 11.30
CA ARG A 255 14.63 -13.46 12.32
C ARG A 255 13.83 -12.44 13.13
N GLU A 256 13.06 -11.57 12.48
CA GLU A 256 12.18 -10.61 13.16
C GLU A 256 11.18 -11.32 14.08
N MET A 257 10.60 -12.46 13.65
CA MET A 257 9.73 -13.28 14.49
C MET A 257 10.46 -13.85 15.72
N VAL A 258 11.68 -14.35 15.55
CA VAL A 258 12.50 -14.88 16.66
C VAL A 258 12.83 -13.77 17.65
N GLU A 259 13.25 -12.60 17.19
CA GLU A 259 13.51 -11.42 18.03
C GLU A 259 12.28 -10.98 18.81
N SER A 260 11.12 -10.96 18.14
CA SER A 260 9.85 -10.59 18.75
C SER A 260 9.40 -11.62 19.79
N ALA A 261 9.56 -12.92 19.50
CA ALA A 261 9.18 -14.01 20.39
C ALA A 261 10.09 -14.15 21.63
N SER A 262 11.37 -13.80 21.50
CA SER A 262 12.36 -13.89 22.58
C SER A 262 12.37 -12.67 23.50
N GLY A 263 11.74 -11.55 23.09
CA GLY A 263 11.79 -10.29 23.82
C GLY A 263 13.04 -9.44 23.53
N GLY A 264 13.63 -9.59 22.34
CA GLY A 264 14.71 -8.73 21.84
C GLY A 264 16.11 -9.34 21.81
N GLU A 265 16.27 -10.60 22.24
CA GLU A 265 17.54 -11.33 22.08
C GLU A 265 17.44 -12.31 20.91
N CYS A 266 18.02 -11.97 19.75
CA CYS A 266 18.31 -12.96 18.73
C CYS A 266 19.83 -13.16 18.62
N PRO A 267 20.33 -14.38 18.85
CA PRO A 267 21.72 -14.69 18.54
C PRO A 267 21.96 -14.46 17.05
N ARG A 268 23.17 -14.00 16.66
CA ARG A 268 23.56 -13.81 15.26
C ARG A 268 23.56 -15.15 14.52
N LEU A 269 22.38 -15.52 14.04
CA LEU A 269 22.14 -16.71 13.25
C LEU A 269 21.89 -16.31 11.81
N ASP A 270 22.60 -16.97 10.92
CA ASP A 270 22.52 -16.73 9.47
C ASP A 270 21.96 -17.90 8.68
N ASN A 271 21.65 -19.01 9.34
CA ASN A 271 21.03 -20.16 8.71
C ASN A 271 19.51 -20.15 9.00
N LEU A 272 18.70 -20.25 7.94
CA LEU A 272 17.23 -20.25 8.03
C LEU A 272 16.70 -21.44 8.85
N ASP A 273 17.24 -22.64 8.66
CA ASP A 273 16.84 -23.85 9.40
C ASP A 273 17.05 -23.66 10.92
N THR A 274 18.18 -23.06 11.30
CA THR A 274 18.45 -22.75 12.72
C THR A 274 17.51 -21.68 13.28
N LEU A 275 17.16 -20.66 12.48
CA LEU A 275 16.17 -19.64 12.88
C LEU A 275 14.78 -20.27 13.06
N GLN A 276 14.35 -21.11 12.13
CA GLN A 276 13.08 -21.83 12.19
C GLN A 276 13.00 -22.75 13.40
N GLY A 277 14.04 -23.55 13.67
CA GLY A 277 14.09 -24.41 14.85
C GLY A 277 14.04 -23.62 16.17
N LYS A 278 14.63 -22.42 16.22
CA LYS A 278 14.49 -21.53 17.38
C LYS A 278 13.08 -20.98 17.52
N LEU A 279 12.49 -20.52 16.43
CA LEU A 279 11.11 -20.03 16.44
C LEU A 279 10.16 -21.13 16.94
N GLU A 280 10.31 -22.35 16.45
CA GLU A 280 9.57 -23.51 16.96
C GLU A 280 9.78 -23.70 18.46
N GLY A 281 11.02 -23.62 18.95
CA GLY A 281 11.32 -23.70 20.38
C GLY A 281 10.59 -22.65 21.22
N PHE A 282 10.48 -21.41 20.72
CA PHE A 282 9.76 -20.34 21.41
C PHE A 282 8.24 -20.52 21.39
N LEU A 283 7.69 -21.09 20.32
CA LEU A 283 6.24 -21.24 20.10
C LEU A 283 5.68 -22.57 20.60
N ARG A 284 6.52 -23.58 20.82
CA ARG A 284 6.10 -24.91 21.27
C ARG A 284 5.29 -24.82 22.55
N SER A 285 4.11 -25.43 22.51
CA SER A 285 3.17 -25.46 23.64
C SER A 285 2.68 -24.09 24.11
N LYS A 286 2.81 -23.05 23.28
CA LYS A 286 2.33 -21.70 23.57
C LYS A 286 1.26 -21.28 22.57
N LYS A 287 0.28 -20.53 23.05
CA LYS A 287 -0.70 -19.84 22.21
C LYS A 287 -0.11 -18.51 21.79
N PHE A 288 0.05 -18.28 20.49
CA PHE A 288 0.67 -17.05 19.99
C PHE A 288 -0.29 -16.18 19.20
N LEU A 289 -0.01 -14.87 19.20
CA LEU A 289 -0.53 -13.90 18.24
C LEU A 289 0.62 -13.39 17.39
N LEU A 290 0.57 -13.63 16.08
CA LEU A 290 1.51 -13.06 15.12
C LEU A 290 0.84 -11.93 14.36
N VAL A 291 1.42 -10.72 14.40
CA VAL A 291 0.98 -9.61 13.57
C VAL A 291 1.89 -9.46 12.35
N LEU A 292 1.31 -9.58 11.16
CA LEU A 292 1.95 -9.32 9.88
C LEU A 292 1.44 -7.98 9.34
N ASP A 293 2.20 -6.91 9.55
CA ASP A 293 1.79 -5.57 9.16
C ASP A 293 2.25 -5.21 7.74
N ASP A 294 1.34 -4.60 6.98
CA ASP A 294 1.48 -4.11 5.61
C ASP A 294 1.89 -5.19 4.61
N VAL A 295 1.15 -6.30 4.55
CA VAL A 295 1.43 -7.41 3.64
C VAL A 295 1.07 -7.06 2.19
N TRP A 296 2.06 -7.18 1.29
CA TRP A 296 1.94 -6.89 -0.15
C TRP A 296 1.80 -8.16 -0.99
N SER A 297 1.02 -8.09 -2.07
CA SER A 297 0.98 -9.17 -3.07
C SER A 297 2.13 -9.02 -4.06
N LYS A 298 2.83 -10.11 -4.34
CA LYS A 298 3.49 -10.30 -5.63
C LYS A 298 2.88 -11.55 -6.24
N LYS A 299 2.18 -11.39 -7.36
CA LYS A 299 1.45 -12.46 -8.08
C LYS A 299 2.25 -13.75 -8.33
N GLU A 300 3.56 -13.73 -8.14
CA GLU A 300 4.48 -14.85 -8.41
C GLU A 300 5.51 -15.09 -7.30
N ALA A 301 5.53 -14.31 -6.20
CA ALA A 301 6.36 -14.63 -5.02
C ALA A 301 5.65 -15.67 -4.15
N ALA A 302 5.55 -16.86 -4.76
CA ALA A 302 5.57 -18.22 -4.24
C ALA A 302 4.73 -18.50 -2.98
N GLU A 303 3.60 -19.19 -3.17
CA GLU A 303 2.95 -20.01 -2.14
C GLU A 303 3.97 -20.79 -1.27
N LEU A 304 5.06 -21.28 -1.90
CA LEU A 304 6.18 -21.94 -1.23
C LEU A 304 6.90 -21.06 -0.19
N GLN A 305 7.07 -19.75 -0.45
CA GLN A 305 7.72 -18.83 0.50
C GLN A 305 6.83 -18.56 1.71
N TRP A 306 5.51 -18.42 1.51
CA TRP A 306 4.56 -18.33 2.61
C TRP A 306 4.48 -19.64 3.39
N GLU A 307 4.44 -20.79 2.71
CA GLU A 307 4.49 -22.09 3.36
C GLU A 307 5.76 -22.24 4.19
N GLN A 308 6.91 -21.84 3.65
CA GLN A 308 8.19 -21.88 4.35
C GLN A 308 8.22 -20.93 5.56
N LEU A 309 7.69 -19.71 5.43
CA LEU A 309 7.64 -18.74 6.54
C LEU A 309 6.71 -19.21 7.66
N LEU A 310 5.57 -19.80 7.32
CA LEU A 310 4.53 -20.19 8.28
C LEU A 310 4.72 -21.60 8.85
N ALA A 311 5.56 -22.44 8.23
CA ALA A 311 5.82 -23.81 8.68
C ALA A 311 6.19 -23.92 10.18
N PRO A 312 7.08 -23.07 10.75
CA PRO A 312 7.43 -23.12 12.17
C PRO A 312 6.26 -22.82 13.12
N LEU A 313 5.22 -22.14 12.64
CA LEU A 313 4.07 -21.75 13.47
C LEU A 313 3.16 -22.94 13.80
N ARG A 314 3.30 -24.07 13.09
CA ARG A 314 2.49 -25.28 13.27
C ARG A 314 2.67 -25.92 14.66
N VAL A 315 3.78 -25.67 15.35
CA VAL A 315 4.04 -26.22 16.70
C VAL A 315 3.35 -25.46 17.83
N GLY A 316 2.71 -24.30 17.53
CA GLY A 316 1.94 -23.54 18.51
C GLY A 316 0.70 -24.27 18.99
N ASN A 317 0.14 -23.85 20.13
CA ASN A 317 -1.10 -24.41 20.65
C ASN A 317 -2.32 -23.97 19.85
N ARG A 318 -3.36 -24.81 19.86
CA ARG A 318 -4.66 -24.51 19.28
C ARG A 318 -5.20 -23.17 19.77
N GLY A 319 -5.73 -22.40 18.83
CA GLY A 319 -6.28 -21.07 19.08
C GLY A 319 -5.24 -19.95 18.93
N SER A 320 -4.02 -20.27 18.49
CA SER A 320 -3.08 -19.24 18.03
C SER A 320 -3.69 -18.46 16.85
N LYS A 321 -3.25 -17.22 16.64
CA LYS A 321 -3.84 -16.33 15.63
C LYS A 321 -2.76 -15.61 14.83
N ILE A 322 -3.06 -15.36 13.56
CA ILE A 322 -2.33 -14.40 12.74
C ILE A 322 -3.26 -13.22 12.46
N LEU A 323 -2.84 -12.02 12.83
CA LEU A 323 -3.50 -10.78 12.45
C LEU A 323 -2.69 -10.14 11.33
N MET A 324 -3.28 -9.96 10.15
CA MET A 324 -2.60 -9.32 9.03
C MET A 324 -3.25 -7.98 8.67
N THR A 325 -2.45 -7.02 8.21
CA THR A 325 -2.95 -5.80 7.57
C THR A 325 -2.53 -5.79 6.10
N THR A 326 -3.45 -5.47 5.19
CA THR A 326 -3.13 -5.40 3.75
C THR A 326 -4.01 -4.40 3.03
N ARG A 327 -3.53 -3.90 1.87
CA ARG A 327 -4.34 -3.09 0.95
C ARG A 327 -5.15 -3.96 -0.02
N GLU A 328 -4.77 -5.23 -0.18
CA GLU A 328 -5.27 -6.11 -1.24
C GLU A 328 -6.00 -7.32 -0.68
N LYS A 329 -7.28 -7.45 -1.02
CA LYS A 329 -8.10 -8.59 -0.55
C LYS A 329 -7.52 -9.94 -0.99
N GLY A 330 -6.95 -10.01 -2.20
CA GLY A 330 -6.37 -11.26 -2.72
C GLY A 330 -5.22 -11.82 -1.86
N VAL A 331 -4.49 -10.97 -1.13
CA VAL A 331 -3.44 -11.43 -0.20
C VAL A 331 -4.04 -12.12 1.02
N ALA A 332 -5.17 -11.62 1.52
CA ALA A 332 -5.89 -12.24 2.62
C ALA A 332 -6.41 -13.63 2.19
N ASP A 333 -6.94 -13.73 0.98
CA ASP A 333 -7.42 -15.00 0.42
C ASP A 333 -6.27 -16.02 0.25
N SER A 334 -5.09 -15.59 -0.19
CA SER A 334 -3.89 -16.46 -0.32
C SER A 334 -3.39 -17.03 1.01
N LEU A 335 -3.71 -16.39 2.14
CA LEU A 335 -3.36 -16.86 3.48
C LEU A 335 -4.51 -17.61 4.17
N ASP A 336 -5.56 -17.95 3.43
CA ASP A 336 -6.78 -18.59 3.95
C ASP A 336 -7.37 -17.81 5.15
N ALA A 337 -7.42 -16.48 5.01
CA ALA A 337 -8.03 -15.61 6.01
C ALA A 337 -9.54 -15.89 6.12
N ARG A 338 -9.93 -16.50 7.24
CA ARG A 338 -11.33 -16.84 7.52
C ARG A 338 -12.18 -15.61 7.81
N ASP A 339 -11.57 -14.64 8.47
CA ASP A 339 -12.24 -13.42 8.91
C ASP A 339 -11.56 -12.20 8.28
N ILE A 340 -12.29 -11.51 7.40
CA ILE A 340 -11.80 -10.33 6.69
C ILE A 340 -12.62 -9.11 7.12
N LEU A 341 -11.95 -8.14 7.75
CA LEU A 341 -12.50 -6.84 8.09
C LEU A 341 -12.11 -5.81 7.03
N ASP A 342 -13.10 -5.35 6.26
CA ASP A 342 -12.94 -4.22 5.34
C ASP A 342 -13.01 -2.88 6.09
N LEU A 343 -11.86 -2.27 6.29
CA LEU A 343 -11.67 -1.03 7.01
C LEU A 343 -11.90 0.17 6.09
N LYS A 344 -13.10 0.71 6.18
CA LYS A 344 -13.49 1.97 5.52
C LYS A 344 -12.89 3.19 6.21
N GLU A 345 -12.72 4.26 5.44
CA GLU A 345 -12.40 5.59 5.97
C GLU A 345 -13.44 6.03 7.00
N LEU A 346 -13.02 6.80 8.00
CA LEU A 346 -13.95 7.36 8.97
C LEU A 346 -14.82 8.42 8.27
N GLU A 347 -16.14 8.21 8.30
CA GLU A 347 -17.08 9.22 7.85
C GLU A 347 -16.92 10.50 8.70
N LYS A 348 -16.93 11.66 8.04
CA LYS A 348 -16.88 12.95 8.75
C LYS A 348 -18.09 13.02 9.68
N MET A 349 -17.83 13.07 10.98
CA MET A 349 -18.85 13.34 11.99
C MET A 349 -19.50 14.70 11.66
N THR A 350 -20.71 14.67 11.11
CA THR A 350 -21.55 15.85 10.95
C THR A 350 -22.47 15.90 12.17
N SER A 351 -22.44 17.04 12.86
CA SER A 351 -23.32 17.42 13.97
C SER A 351 -23.07 16.76 15.34
N CYS A 352 -22.28 17.44 16.19
CA CYS A 352 -22.49 17.41 17.64
C CYS A 352 -23.48 18.54 18.02
N THR A 353 -24.73 18.20 18.32
CA THR A 353 -25.66 19.08 19.04
C THR A 353 -25.37 18.99 20.54
N CYS A 354 -24.32 19.66 21.00
CA CYS A 354 -24.15 19.94 22.43
C CYS A 354 -24.26 21.44 22.64
N SER A 355 -25.34 21.83 23.33
CA SER A 355 -25.57 23.17 23.87
C SER A 355 -24.50 23.47 24.91
N CYS A 356 -23.47 24.24 24.51
CA CYS A 356 -22.66 25.07 25.40
C CYS A 356 -22.21 26.31 24.62
N THR A 357 -22.41 27.46 25.25
CA THR A 357 -22.49 28.80 24.67
C THR A 357 -21.10 29.42 24.39
N MET A 358 -20.77 29.60 23.09
CA MET A 358 -20.00 30.69 22.41
C MET A 358 -18.57 31.12 22.87
N PRO A 359 -17.71 31.73 22.00
CA PRO A 359 -17.65 31.70 20.53
C PRO A 359 -16.23 31.62 19.91
N LEU A 360 -16.20 31.44 18.58
CA LEU A 360 -15.12 31.67 17.60
C LEU A 360 -14.19 30.49 17.21
N ALA A 361 -14.45 30.03 15.98
CA ALA A 361 -13.57 29.33 15.02
C ALA A 361 -13.19 27.85 15.28
N MET A 362 -14.10 26.96 14.90
CA MET A 362 -13.82 25.59 14.41
C MET A 362 -14.35 25.52 12.96
N PRO A 363 -13.65 24.88 11.99
CA PRO A 363 -13.49 23.43 12.02
C PRO A 363 -12.12 22.91 11.53
N LYS A 364 -11.44 22.13 12.38
CA LYS A 364 -10.49 21.09 11.98
C LYS A 364 -10.66 19.90 12.93
N LEU A 365 -11.35 18.86 12.47
CA LEU A 365 -11.23 17.51 13.02
C LEU A 365 -10.98 16.56 11.84
N MET A 366 -9.72 16.51 11.41
CA MET A 366 -9.08 15.27 11.03
C MET A 366 -8.30 14.82 12.27
N ILE A 367 -8.26 13.50 12.49
CA ILE A 367 -7.51 12.82 13.55
C ILE A 367 -6.23 13.59 13.88
N THR A 368 -6.21 14.30 15.01
CA THR A 368 -4.99 14.97 15.51
C THR A 368 -4.88 14.59 16.98
N ALA A 369 -3.75 13.96 17.31
CA ALA A 369 -3.31 13.72 18.66
C ALA A 369 -3.35 15.01 19.49
N TYR A 370 -3.97 14.95 20.68
CA TYR A 370 -3.77 15.97 21.70
C TYR A 370 -2.86 15.39 22.78
N THR A 371 -1.66 15.95 22.92
CA THR A 371 -0.83 15.80 24.12
C THR A 371 -1.21 16.90 25.11
N ARG A 372 -1.55 16.54 26.35
CA ARG A 372 -1.70 17.49 27.47
C ARG A 372 -0.31 17.86 28.01
N ASN A 373 -0.11 19.15 28.30
CA ASN A 373 0.89 19.64 29.24
C ASN A 373 0.58 19.14 30.66
#